data_AF-A0AAV8XRU1-F1
#
_entry.id   AF-A0AAV8XRU1-F1
#
_cell.length_a   1.000
_cell.length_b   1.000
_cell.length_c   1.000
_cell.angle_alpha   90.00
_cell.angle_beta   90.00
_cell.angle_gamma   90.00
#
_symmetry.space_group_name_H-M   'P 1'
#
loop_
_entity.id
_entity.type
_entity.pdbx_description
1 polymer ?
#
loop_
_entity_poly.entity_id
_entity_poly.type
_entity_poly.pdbx_seq_one_letter_code
_entity_poly.pdbx_strand_id
1 'polypeptide(L)'
;MKHTRKPVDYLVSQAKNLPAHTILPVVKVQVTKEGVTYVEVTDRKIKSDPVHFSVDVISYGVQDLVYTRVFSMIIVTDDSLENGIPFVCHSFVCESRDQARKITYALAAAFQDYGRRVKEENKDADRPLKKFAIDLRTPEEQAAASDGETDA
;
A
#
# COMPACT_ATOMS: atom_id res chain seq x y z
N MET A 1 2.89 7.20 -11.43
CA MET A 1 2.61 7.69 -10.05
C MET A 1 1.35 8.59 -9.92
N LYS A 2 0.36 8.52 -10.83
CA LYS A 2 -0.82 9.42 -10.81
C LYS A 2 -1.96 8.99 -9.86
N HIS A 3 -2.00 7.74 -9.41
CA HIS A 3 -3.16 7.16 -8.72
C HIS A 3 -3.18 7.36 -7.18
N THR A 4 -2.04 7.62 -6.53
CA THR A 4 -1.99 7.90 -5.07
C THR A 4 -1.98 9.39 -4.73
N ARG A 5 -1.58 10.26 -5.65
CA ARG A 5 -1.38 11.70 -5.38
C ARG A 5 -2.64 12.40 -4.89
N LYS A 6 -3.73 12.33 -5.67
CA LYS A 6 -5.02 12.96 -5.31
C LYS A 6 -5.57 12.44 -3.97
N PRO A 7 -5.61 11.12 -3.70
CA PRO A 7 -5.99 10.60 -2.39
C PRO A 7 -5.13 11.13 -1.23
N VAL A 8 -3.80 11.15 -1.40
CA VAL A 8 -2.90 11.64 -0.36
C VAL A 8 -3.08 13.13 -0.11
N ASP A 9 -3.17 13.94 -1.16
CA ASP A 9 -3.40 15.39 -1.03
C ASP A 9 -4.74 15.66 -0.35
N TYR A 10 -5.78 14.90 -0.68
CA TYR A 10 -7.07 14.96 -0.01
C TYR A 10 -6.94 14.63 1.48
N LEU A 11 -6.34 13.49 1.84
CA LEU A 11 -6.17 13.07 3.24
C LEU A 11 -5.33 14.10 4.04
N VAL A 12 -4.28 14.64 3.44
CA VAL A 12 -3.45 15.67 4.07
C VAL A 12 -4.21 16.98 4.24
N SER A 13 -5.01 17.40 3.25
CA SER A 13 -5.84 18.60 3.38
C SER A 13 -6.88 18.44 4.48
N GLN A 14 -7.47 17.25 4.62
CA GLN A 14 -8.42 16.97 5.69
C GLN A 14 -7.75 16.97 7.06
N ALA A 15 -6.57 16.36 7.19
CA ALA A 15 -5.80 16.39 8.43
C ALA A 15 -5.41 17.81 8.85
N LYS A 16 -5.09 18.69 7.89
CA LYS A 16 -4.76 20.10 8.16
C LYS A 16 -5.97 20.94 8.59
N ASN A 17 -7.17 20.54 8.18
CA ASN A 17 -8.42 21.26 8.47
C ASN A 17 -9.12 20.74 9.74
N LEU A 18 -8.49 19.83 10.50
CA LEU A 18 -9.05 19.37 11.78
C LEU A 18 -9.11 20.53 12.80
N PRO A 19 -10.12 20.53 13.69
CA PRO A 19 -10.22 21.52 14.75
C PRO A 19 -8.95 21.55 15.62
N ALA A 20 -8.62 22.74 16.13
CA ALA A 20 -7.51 22.89 17.06
C ALA A 20 -7.64 21.89 18.23
N HIS A 21 -6.52 21.29 18.64
CA HIS A 21 -6.43 20.26 19.66
C HIS A 21 -6.99 18.87 19.30
N THR A 22 -7.38 18.64 18.04
CA THR A 22 -7.69 17.28 17.57
C THR A 22 -6.40 16.56 17.22
N ILE A 23 -6.11 15.44 17.90
CA ILE A 23 -5.00 14.55 17.56
C ILE A 23 -5.49 13.45 16.61
N LEU A 24 -4.68 13.11 15.61
CA LEU A 24 -4.95 11.94 14.81
C LEU A 24 -4.74 10.67 15.65
N PRO A 25 -5.51 9.60 15.39
CA PRO A 25 -5.28 8.31 16.02
C PRO A 25 -3.83 7.85 15.83
N VAL A 26 -3.18 7.47 16.93
CA VAL A 26 -1.83 6.90 16.89
C VAL A 26 -1.96 5.41 16.69
N VAL A 27 -1.31 4.88 15.65
CA VAL A 27 -1.35 3.46 15.32
C VAL A 27 0.04 2.85 15.38
N LYS A 28 0.13 1.60 15.83
CA LYS A 28 1.31 0.76 15.66
C LYS A 28 1.14 -0.08 14.40
N VAL A 29 1.99 0.15 13.41
CA VAL A 29 2.00 -0.61 12.15
C VAL A 29 3.08 -1.69 12.23
N GLN A 30 2.74 -2.90 11.80
CA GLN A 30 3.62 -4.05 11.68
C GLN A 30 3.54 -4.59 10.24
N VAL A 31 4.69 -4.73 9.61
CA VAL A 31 4.80 -5.37 8.29
C VAL A 31 5.47 -6.72 8.47
N THR A 32 4.85 -7.77 7.96
CA THR A 32 5.39 -9.13 7.93
C THR A 32 5.33 -9.69 6.50
N LYS A 33 5.75 -10.94 6.32
CA LYS A 33 5.68 -11.58 5.00
C LYS A 33 4.24 -11.89 4.59
N GLU A 34 3.35 -11.99 5.56
CA GLU A 34 1.93 -12.26 5.40
C GLU A 34 1.14 -10.99 5.04
N GLY A 35 1.67 -9.79 5.33
CA GLY A 35 1.05 -8.53 4.95
C GLY A 35 1.31 -7.39 5.93
N VAL A 36 0.32 -6.49 6.07
CA VAL A 36 0.40 -5.30 6.92
C VAL A 36 -0.70 -5.35 7.96
N THR A 37 -0.32 -5.22 9.24
CA THR A 37 -1.25 -5.11 10.36
C THR A 37 -1.06 -3.77 11.03
N TYR A 38 -2.14 -3.12 11.44
CA TYR A 38 -2.05 -1.98 12.35
C TYR A 38 -3.05 -2.10 13.50
N VAL A 39 -2.69 -1.51 14.63
CA VAL A 39 -3.55 -1.42 15.82
C VAL A 39 -3.51 0.00 16.34
N GLU A 40 -4.68 0.55 16.68
CA GLU A 40 -4.76 1.85 17.34
C GLU A 40 -4.26 1.75 18.78
N VAL A 41 -3.40 2.68 19.16
CA VAL A 41 -2.75 2.77 20.48
C VAL A 41 -2.91 4.14 21.11
N THR A 42 -3.80 4.99 20.58
CA THR A 42 -4.09 6.33 21.07
C THR A 42 -4.48 6.31 22.55
N ASP A 43 -5.44 5.46 22.91
CA ASP A 43 -5.84 5.21 24.30
C ASP A 43 -5.41 3.81 24.73
N ARG A 44 -4.45 3.72 25.65
CA ARG A 44 -3.96 2.46 26.20
C ARG A 44 -5.02 1.68 26.98
N LYS A 45 -6.11 2.32 27.39
CA LYS A 45 -7.22 1.70 28.14
C LYS A 45 -8.22 1.00 27.23
N ILE A 46 -8.31 1.41 25.97
CA ILE A 46 -9.21 0.82 24.98
C ILE A 46 -8.40 -0.18 24.17
N LYS A 47 -8.77 -1.46 24.24
CA LYS A 47 -8.23 -2.47 23.34
C LYS A 47 -8.93 -2.34 21.99
N SER A 48 -8.24 -1.81 21.00
CA SER A 48 -8.69 -1.86 19.61
C SER A 48 -8.29 -3.19 18.97
N ASP A 49 -9.18 -3.77 18.18
CA ASP A 49 -8.87 -4.96 17.40
C ASP A 49 -7.88 -4.62 16.28
N PRO A 50 -6.86 -5.46 16.04
CA PRO A 50 -5.90 -5.24 14.97
C PRO A 50 -6.57 -5.40 13.61
N VAL A 51 -6.32 -4.44 12.72
CA VAL A 51 -6.72 -4.51 11.31
C VAL A 51 -5.59 -5.11 10.51
N HIS A 52 -5.88 -6.19 9.78
CA HIS A 52 -4.90 -6.92 8.99
C HIS A 52 -5.28 -6.89 7.50
N PHE A 53 -4.28 -6.58 6.66
CA PHE A 53 -4.35 -6.73 5.22
C PHE A 53 -3.32 -7.75 4.78
N SER A 54 -3.80 -8.83 4.16
CA SER A 54 -2.94 -9.85 3.58
C SER A 54 -2.17 -9.30 2.38
N VAL A 55 -0.95 -9.81 2.16
CA VAL A 55 -0.03 -9.32 1.12
C VAL A 55 -0.61 -9.42 -0.30
N ASP A 56 -1.51 -10.36 -0.55
CA ASP A 56 -2.15 -10.62 -1.84
C ASP A 56 -3.20 -9.57 -2.23
N VAL A 57 -3.82 -8.89 -1.25
CA VAL A 57 -4.81 -7.82 -1.50
C VAL A 57 -4.19 -6.42 -1.55
N ILE A 58 -2.91 -6.28 -1.18
CA ILE A 58 -2.18 -5.01 -1.24
C ILE A 58 -1.62 -4.85 -2.66
N SER A 59 -2.21 -3.97 -3.45
CA SER A 59 -1.80 -3.73 -4.85
C SER A 59 -0.61 -2.78 -4.98
N TYR A 60 -0.45 -1.87 -4.02
CA TYR A 60 0.56 -0.81 -4.09
C TYR A 60 0.92 -0.33 -2.69
N GLY A 61 2.19 0.04 -2.49
CA GLY A 61 2.66 0.65 -1.25
C GLY A 61 3.91 1.48 -1.48
N VAL A 62 3.89 2.75 -1.07
CA VAL A 62 4.99 3.69 -1.35
C VAL A 62 5.12 4.79 -0.29
N GLN A 63 6.33 5.31 -0.14
CA GLN A 63 6.58 6.58 0.53
C GLN A 63 6.16 7.74 -0.40
N ASP A 64 5.48 8.73 0.16
CA ASP A 64 5.14 9.94 -0.59
C ASP A 64 6.39 10.79 -0.92
N LEU A 65 6.41 11.39 -2.11
CA LEU A 65 7.52 12.23 -2.57
C LEU A 65 7.43 13.69 -2.08
N VAL A 66 6.22 14.18 -1.83
CA VAL A 66 5.98 15.57 -1.38
C VAL A 66 5.93 15.61 0.13
N TYR A 67 5.06 14.79 0.72
CA TYR A 67 4.92 14.63 2.16
C TYR A 67 5.79 13.47 2.62
N THR A 68 7.11 13.64 2.64
CA THR A 68 8.07 12.53 2.77
C THR A 68 7.94 11.67 4.04
N ARG A 69 7.16 12.11 5.03
CA ARG A 69 6.82 11.33 6.23
C ARG A 69 5.59 10.44 6.05
N VAL A 70 4.90 10.52 4.92
CA VAL A 70 3.68 9.77 4.64
C VAL A 70 4.05 8.48 3.92
N PHE A 71 3.50 7.37 4.42
CA PHE A 71 3.45 6.09 3.73
C PHE A 71 2.01 5.81 3.32
N SER A 72 1.80 5.38 2.08
CA SER A 72 0.47 5.10 1.54
C SER A 72 0.43 3.75 0.86
N MET A 73 -0.67 3.04 1.00
CA MET A 73 -0.92 1.75 0.35
C MET A 73 -2.35 1.69 -0.22
N ILE A 74 -2.52 0.92 -1.29
CA ILE A 74 -3.81 0.69 -1.92
C ILE A 74 -4.21 -0.77 -1.71
N ILE A 75 -5.36 -0.96 -1.07
CA ILE A 75 -5.98 -2.26 -0.82
C ILE A 75 -7.05 -2.49 -1.88
N VAL A 76 -7.05 -3.67 -2.48
CA VAL A 76 -8.12 -4.15 -3.35
C VAL A 76 -9.20 -4.78 -2.45
N THR A 77 -10.44 -4.29 -2.55
CA THR A 77 -11.54 -4.70 -1.64
C THR A 77 -12.56 -5.62 -2.29
N ASP A 78 -12.62 -5.67 -3.62
CA ASP A 78 -13.54 -6.52 -4.37
C ASP A 78 -12.83 -7.01 -5.65
N ASP A 79 -13.19 -8.22 -6.08
CA ASP A 79 -12.74 -8.83 -7.34
C ASP A 79 -13.57 -8.31 -8.55
N SER A 80 -14.68 -7.60 -8.30
CA SER A 80 -15.57 -7.05 -9.33
C SER A 80 -15.58 -5.52 -9.38
N LEU A 81 -15.60 -4.97 -10.61
CA LEU A 81 -15.79 -3.54 -10.88
C LEU A 81 -17.27 -3.14 -10.97
N GLU A 82 -18.20 -4.10 -10.87
CA GLU A 82 -19.64 -3.85 -11.03
C GLU A 82 -20.23 -2.97 -9.91
N ASN A 83 -19.59 -2.97 -8.72
CA ASN A 83 -20.05 -2.25 -7.53
C ASN A 83 -19.37 -0.89 -7.30
N GLY A 84 -18.53 -0.41 -8.22
CA GLY A 84 -17.85 0.90 -8.11
C GLY A 84 -16.33 0.81 -8.08
N ILE A 85 -15.67 1.57 -7.19
CA ILE A 85 -14.20 1.65 -7.08
C ILE A 85 -13.73 0.59 -6.05
N PRO A 86 -13.13 -0.54 -6.47
CA PRO A 86 -12.76 -1.63 -5.57
C PRO A 86 -11.41 -1.40 -4.89
N PHE A 87 -11.08 -0.13 -4.61
CA PHE A 87 -9.76 0.26 -4.11
C PHE A 87 -9.88 1.24 -2.96
N VAL A 88 -9.18 0.94 -1.86
CA VAL A 88 -9.11 1.82 -0.69
C VAL A 88 -7.66 2.23 -0.46
N CYS A 89 -7.42 3.55 -0.48
CA CYS A 89 -6.12 4.12 -0.14
C CYS A 89 -6.02 4.35 1.37
N HIS A 90 -5.09 3.65 2.01
CA HIS A 90 -4.70 3.89 3.40
C HIS A 90 -3.43 4.74 3.41
N SER A 91 -3.39 5.77 4.26
CA SER A 91 -2.20 6.60 4.42
C SER A 91 -1.89 6.81 5.90
N PHE A 92 -0.61 6.73 6.23
CA PHE A 92 -0.09 6.83 7.58
C PHE A 92 0.95 7.94 7.63
N VAL A 93 0.85 8.81 8.63
CA VAL A 93 1.89 9.79 8.93
C VAL A 93 2.90 9.16 9.88
N CYS A 94 4.12 8.95 9.41
CA CYS A 94 5.20 8.37 10.20
C CYS A 94 5.93 9.43 11.04
N GLU A 95 6.63 8.98 12.08
CA GLU A 95 7.46 9.84 12.94
C GLU A 95 8.57 10.53 12.16
N SER A 96 9.16 9.84 11.18
CA SER A 96 10.22 10.37 10.33
C SER A 96 10.10 9.86 8.89
N ARG A 97 10.79 10.53 7.96
CA ARG A 97 10.93 10.07 6.58
C ARG A 97 11.58 8.70 6.52
N ASP A 98 12.58 8.46 7.37
CA ASP A 98 13.30 7.20 7.39
C ASP A 98 12.40 6.04 7.84
N GLN A 99 11.46 6.28 8.75
CA GLN A 99 10.44 5.29 9.12
C GLN A 99 9.51 4.96 7.94
N ALA A 100 8.99 5.97 7.24
CA ALA A 100 8.17 5.76 6.05
C ALA A 100 8.91 4.96 4.96
N ARG A 101 10.20 5.26 4.77
CA ARG A 101 11.07 4.51 3.85
C ARG A 101 11.29 3.06 4.29
N LYS A 102 11.55 2.82 5.58
CA LYS A 102 11.72 1.46 6.13
C LYS A 102 10.46 0.61 5.96
N ILE A 103 9.28 1.18 6.21
CA ILE A 103 8.00 0.49 6.00
C ILE A 103 7.85 0.12 4.52
N THR A 104 8.16 1.04 3.61
CA THR A 104 8.10 0.80 2.16
C THR A 104 9.02 -0.35 1.75
N TYR A 105 10.25 -0.40 2.27
CA TYR A 105 11.17 -1.50 1.98
C TYR A 105 10.75 -2.83 2.60
N ALA A 106 10.21 -2.82 3.81
CA ALA A 106 9.67 -4.02 4.44
C ALA A 106 8.52 -4.61 3.61
N LEU A 107 7.63 -3.75 3.09
CA LEU A 107 6.52 -4.18 2.23
C LEU A 107 7.03 -4.70 0.87
N ALA A 108 8.00 -4.03 0.27
CA ALA A 108 8.62 -4.51 -0.97
C ALA A 108 9.27 -5.90 -0.78
N ALA A 109 9.95 -6.13 0.35
CA ALA A 109 10.50 -7.43 0.69
C ALA A 109 9.41 -8.49 0.89
N ALA A 110 8.27 -8.12 1.48
CA ALA A 110 7.11 -9.01 1.59
C ALA A 110 6.54 -9.38 0.21
N PHE A 111 6.41 -8.43 -0.72
CA PHE A 111 5.99 -8.72 -2.10
C PHE A 111 6.95 -9.63 -2.84
N GLN A 112 8.26 -9.41 -2.69
CA GLN A 112 9.26 -10.29 -3.30
C GLN A 112 9.19 -11.70 -2.74
N ASP A 113 8.97 -11.84 -1.43
CA ASP A 113 8.83 -13.14 -0.77
C ASP A 113 7.54 -13.86 -1.21
N TYR A 114 6.42 -13.16 -1.21
CA TYR A 114 5.14 -13.69 -1.73
C TYR A 114 5.25 -14.13 -3.19
N GLY A 115 5.83 -13.30 -4.04
CA GLY A 115 6.05 -13.63 -5.46
C GLY A 115 6.95 -14.85 -5.67
N ARG A 116 7.90 -15.14 -4.77
CA ARG A 116 8.68 -16.39 -4.79
C ARG A 116 7.82 -17.59 -4.42
N ARG A 117 7.09 -17.52 -3.30
CA ARG A 117 6.22 -18.61 -2.82
C ARG A 117 5.16 -19.00 -3.85
N VAL A 118 4.48 -18.02 -4.44
CA VAL A 118 3.47 -18.27 -5.48
C VAL A 118 4.08 -18.95 -6.71
N LYS A 119 5.32 -18.60 -7.10
CA LYS A 119 6.01 -19.27 -8.21
C LYS A 119 6.43 -20.70 -7.87
N GLU A 120 6.83 -20.96 -6.63
CA GLU A 120 7.21 -22.28 -6.15
C GLU A 120 5.99 -23.21 -6.05
N GLU A 121 4.89 -22.74 -5.45
CA GLU A 121 3.62 -23.47 -5.35
C GLU A 121 3.03 -23.84 -6.72
N ASN A 122 3.21 -22.98 -7.72
CA ASN A 122 2.72 -23.22 -9.09
C ASN A 122 3.65 -24.11 -9.94
N LYS A 123 4.89 -24.40 -9.51
CA LYS A 123 5.70 -25.42 -10.20
C LYS A 123 5.19 -26.84 -9.94
N ASP A 124 4.48 -27.02 -8.83
CA ASP A 124 3.88 -28.29 -8.43
C ASP A 124 2.38 -28.39 -8.81
N ALA A 125 1.74 -27.29 -9.25
CA ALA A 125 0.31 -27.25 -9.57
C ALA A 125 0.05 -26.84 -11.03
N ASP A 126 -0.45 -27.78 -11.84
CA ASP A 126 -0.91 -27.61 -13.23
C ASP A 126 -2.23 -26.80 -13.34
N ARG A 127 -2.36 -25.67 -12.62
CA ARG A 127 -3.59 -24.85 -12.59
C ARG A 127 -3.39 -23.43 -13.15
N PRO A 128 -4.36 -22.91 -13.93
CA PRO A 128 -4.25 -21.60 -14.55
C PRO A 128 -4.42 -20.45 -13.53
N LEU A 129 -3.51 -19.48 -13.61
CA LEU A 129 -3.40 -18.31 -12.73
C LEU A 129 -4.63 -17.39 -12.78
N LYS A 130 -5.10 -16.92 -11.60
CA LYS A 130 -5.79 -15.62 -11.50
C LYS A 130 -4.76 -14.53 -11.81
N LYS A 131 -5.02 -13.70 -12.83
CA LYS A 131 -4.13 -12.61 -13.27
C LYS A 131 -3.90 -11.62 -12.12
N PHE A 132 -2.68 -11.59 -11.58
CA PHE A 132 -2.24 -10.56 -10.65
C PHE A 132 -2.09 -9.22 -11.39
N ALA A 133 -2.67 -8.15 -10.83
CA ALA A 133 -2.60 -6.78 -11.35
C ALA A 133 -1.33 -6.03 -10.89
N ILE A 134 -0.22 -6.74 -10.67
CA ILE A 134 1.03 -6.16 -10.17
C ILE A 134 2.08 -6.21 -11.27
N ASP A 135 2.45 -5.04 -11.78
CA ASP A 135 3.54 -4.88 -12.72
C ASP A 135 4.89 -4.87 -11.95
N LEU A 136 5.59 -6.01 -12.00
CA LEU A 136 6.87 -6.24 -11.32
C LEU A 136 8.09 -5.76 -12.13
N ARG A 137 7.87 -5.02 -13.22
CA ARG A 137 8.96 -4.46 -14.02
C ARG A 137 9.81 -3.48 -13.21
N THR A 138 11.11 -3.50 -13.46
CA THR A 138 12.07 -2.55 -12.90
C THR A 138 11.80 -1.12 -13.40
N PRO A 139 12.25 -0.06 -12.71
CA PRO A 139 12.05 1.32 -13.15
C PRO A 139 12.55 1.58 -14.58
N GLU A 140 13.62 0.90 -15.00
CA GLU A 140 14.18 0.97 -16.36
C GLU A 140 13.23 0.32 -17.39
N GLU A 141 12.65 -0.84 -17.07
CA GLU A 141 11.67 -1.53 -17.93
C GLU A 141 10.32 -0.80 -18.01
N GLN A 142 9.97 -0.02 -16.98
CA GLN A 142 8.77 0.84 -17.00
C GLN A 142 8.97 2.09 -17.85
N ALA A 143 10.19 2.66 -17.88
CA ALA A 143 10.53 3.79 -18.73
C ALA A 143 10.57 3.40 -20.23
N ALA A 144 11.05 2.19 -20.56
CA ALA A 144 11.06 1.70 -21.94
C ALA A 144 9.64 1.53 -22.53
N ALA A 145 8.61 1.35 -21.69
CA ALA A 145 7.23 1.25 -22.14
C ALA A 145 6.51 2.61 -22.25
N SER A 146 7.04 3.69 -21.65
CA SER A 146 6.46 5.03 -21.81
C SER A 146 6.92 5.77 -23.07
N ASP A 147 8.04 5.34 -23.66
CA ASP A 147 8.67 6.02 -24.80
C ASP A 147 8.21 5.47 -26.17
N GLY A 148 7.20 4.58 -26.19
CA GLY A 148 6.70 3.91 -27.40
C GLY A 148 5.32 4.34 -27.91
N GLU A 149 4.60 5.24 -27.22
CA GLU A 149 3.27 5.72 -27.64
C GLU A 149 3.26 7.23 -27.92
N THR A 150 4.07 7.66 -28.88
CA THR A 150 3.82 8.89 -29.65
C THR A 150 4.06 8.60 -31.12
N ASP A 151 3.03 8.08 -31.80
CA ASP A 151 2.65 8.44 -33.18
C ASP A 151 1.47 7.57 -33.65
N ALA A 152 0.26 8.15 -33.61
CA ALA A 152 -0.84 8.00 -34.56
C ALA A 152 -2.09 8.77 -34.08
#